data_AF-A0A483S376-F1
#
_entry.id   AF-A0A483S376-F1
#
_cell.length_a   1.000
_cell.length_b   1.000
_cell.length_c   1.000
_cell.angle_alpha   90.00
_cell.angle_beta   90.00
_cell.angle_gamma   90.00
#
_symmetry.space_group_name_H-M   'P 1'
#
loop_
_entity.id
_entity.type
_entity.pdbx_description
1 polymer ?
#
loop_
_entity_poly.entity_id
_entity_poly.type
_entity_poly.pdbx_seq_one_letter_code
_entity_poly.pdbx_strand_id
1 'polypeptide(L)' 'MISRGRKYAGMAGVPLPLSLNDIELYLASRTILIDRIEFDAAILALDDAWRAEWAEAQKRAADKKGSN' A
#
# COMPACT_ATOMS: atom_id res chain seq x y z
N MET A 1 -20.97 6.07 2.85
CA MET A 1 -20.96 5.15 4.01
C MET A 1 -19.57 4.54 4.09
N ILE A 2 -18.70 5.07 4.96
CA ILE A 2 -17.35 4.54 5.16
C ILE A 2 -17.49 3.27 6.00
N SER A 3 -16.92 2.15 5.55
CA SER A 3 -17.01 0.85 6.22
C SER A 3 -16.71 0.98 7.72
N ARG A 4 -17.65 0.55 8.56
CA ARG A 4 -17.61 0.66 10.04
C ARG A 4 -16.51 -0.20 10.71
N GLY A 5 -15.65 -0.87 9.93
CA GLY A 5 -14.60 -1.76 10.42
C GLY A 5 -13.21 -1.13 10.57
N ARG A 6 -13.02 0.17 10.31
CA ARG A 6 -11.69 0.80 10.44
C ARG A 6 -11.38 1.01 11.93
N LYS A 7 -10.47 0.19 12.47
CA LYS A 7 -9.85 0.42 13.78
C LYS A 7 -8.85 1.57 13.65
N TYR A 8 -8.70 2.36 14.70
CA TYR A 8 -7.80 3.53 14.75
C TYR A 8 -6.78 3.32 15.87
N ALA A 9 -5.53 3.75 15.67
CA ALA A 9 -4.49 3.72 16.70
C ALA A 9 -4.11 5.12 17.18
N GLY A 10 -3.96 5.25 18.50
CA GLY A 10 -3.42 6.44 19.16
C GLY A 10 -4.36 7.65 19.21
N MET A 11 -3.92 8.69 19.91
CA MET A 11 -4.64 9.97 20.07
C MET A 11 -4.79 10.76 18.75
N ALA A 12 -4.06 10.38 17.70
CA ALA A 12 -4.05 11.07 16.41
C ALA A 12 -5.16 10.60 15.45
N GLY A 13 -5.99 9.62 15.82
CA GLY A 13 -7.08 9.15 14.97
C GLY A 13 -6.62 8.61 13.61
N VAL A 14 -5.38 8.10 13.54
CA VAL A 14 -4.83 7.54 12.32
C VAL A 14 -5.43 6.15 12.15
N PRO A 15 -5.98 5.81 10.97
CA PRO A 15 -6.49 4.47 10.73
C PRO A 15 -5.37 3.48 11.02
N LEU A 16 -5.64 2.54 11.91
CA LEU A 16 -4.73 1.45 12.20
C LEU A 16 -4.40 0.78 10.85
N PRO A 17 -3.13 0.44 10.58
CA PRO A 17 -2.80 -0.37 9.41
C PRO A 17 -3.75 -1.55 9.36
N LEU A 18 -4.40 -1.75 8.21
CA LEU A 18 -5.23 -2.94 8.01
C LEU A 18 -4.34 -4.15 8.30
N SER A 19 -4.74 -4.96 9.28
CA SER A 19 -3.98 -6.17 9.55
C SER A 19 -4.12 -7.09 8.35
N LEU A 20 -3.08 -7.88 8.06
CA LEU A 20 -3.14 -8.91 7.01
C LEU A 20 -4.39 -9.79 7.18
N ASN A 21 -4.73 -10.15 8.42
CA ASN A 21 -5.92 -10.93 8.72
C ASN A 21 -7.24 -10.20 8.39
N ASP A 22 -7.31 -8.88 8.57
CA ASP A 22 -8.51 -8.11 8.18
C ASP A 22 -8.65 -8.03 6.65
N ILE A 23 -7.53 -7.99 5.92
CA ILE A 23 -7.51 -8.05 4.45
C ILE A 23 -7.97 -9.42 3.98
N GLU A 24 -7.44 -10.50 4.56
CA GLU A 24 -7.85 -11.88 4.28
C GLU A 24 -9.36 -12.08 4.48
N LEU A 25 -9.90 -11.67 5.64
CA LEU A 25 -11.32 -11.78 5.95
C LEU A 25 -12.18 -10.97 4.97
N TYR A 26 -11.74 -9.78 4.60
CA TYR A 26 -12.44 -8.94 3.62
C TYR A 26 -12.48 -9.60 2.24
N LEU A 27 -11.33 -10.08 1.75
CA LEU A 27 -11.23 -10.78 0.47
C LEU A 27 -11.98 -12.12 0.48
N ALA A 28 -12.00 -12.85 1.59
CA ALA A 28 -12.77 -14.09 1.72
C ALA A 28 -14.28 -13.84 1.77
N SER A 29 -14.72 -12.72 2.36
CA SER A 29 -16.14 -12.36 2.48
C SER A 29 -16.76 -11.84 1.18
N ARG A 30 -15.93 -11.42 0.22
CA ARG A 30 -16.36 -10.93 -1.08
C ARG A 30 -15.88 -11.89 -2.14
N THR A 31 -16.81 -12.53 -2.84
CA THR A 31 -16.50 -13.24 -4.08
C THR A 31 -16.06 -12.23 -5.13
N ILE A 32 -14.75 -11.96 -5.16
CA ILE A 32 -14.10 -11.20 -6.21
C ILE A 32 -13.95 -12.13 -7.39
N LEU A 33 -14.31 -11.66 -8.59
CA LEU A 33 -14.17 -12.44 -9.84
C LEU A 33 -12.71 -12.60 -10.29
N ILE A 34 -11.79 -11.94 -9.59
CA ILE A 34 -10.38 -11.85 -9.91
C ILE A 34 -9.65 -12.91 -9.09
N ASP A 35 -8.80 -13.67 -9.77
CA ASP A 35 -7.99 -14.68 -9.12
C ASP A 35 -7.06 -14.06 -8.07
N ARG A 36 -6.84 -14.77 -6.96
CA ARG A 36 -6.01 -14.31 -5.85
C ARG A 36 -4.58 -13.98 -6.31
N ILE A 37 -4.03 -14.78 -7.22
CA ILE A 37 -2.69 -14.61 -7.78
C ILE A 37 -2.62 -13.34 -8.61
N GLU A 38 -3.66 -13.06 -9.40
CA GLU A 38 -3.74 -11.85 -10.22
C GLU A 38 -3.83 -10.59 -9.35
N PHE A 39 -4.57 -10.66 -8.24
CA PHE A 39 -4.66 -9.58 -7.27
C PHE A 39 -3.32 -9.31 -6.57
N ASP A 40 -2.62 -10.36 -6.12
CA ASP A 40 -1.31 -10.24 -5.48
C ASP A 40 -0.25 -9.70 -6.46
N ALA A 41 -0.28 -10.15 -7.71
CA ALA A 41 0.60 -9.64 -8.76
C ALA A 41 0.37 -8.14 -9.04
N ALA A 42 -0.89 -7.69 -9.03
CA ALA A 42 -1.22 -6.27 -9.20
C ALA A 42 -0.69 -5.41 -8.03
N ILE A 43 -0.75 -5.92 -6.79
CA ILE A 43 -0.19 -5.23 -5.62
C ILE A 43 1.33 -5.07 -5.78
N LEU A 44 2.03 -6.16 -6.14
CA LEU A 44 3.48 -6.11 -6.31
C LEU A 44 3.90 -5.17 -7.44
N ALA A 45 3.17 -5.16 -8.57
CA ALA A 45 3.44 -4.25 -9.67
C ALA A 45 3.28 -2.77 -9.28
N LEU A 46 2.30 -2.46 -8.42
CA LEU A 46 2.14 -1.10 -7.87
C LEU A 46 3.29 -0.72 -6.93
N ASP A 47 3.77 -1.64 -6.09
CA ASP A 47 4.92 -1.41 -5.21
C ASP A 47 6.20 -1.16 -6.02
N ASP A 48 6.43 -1.96 -7.06
CA ASP A 48 7.58 -1.83 -7.95
C ASP A 48 7.58 -0.49 -8.71
N ALA A 49 6.42 -0.07 -9.22
CA ALA A 49 6.27 1.22 -9.88
C ALA A 49 6.60 2.38 -8.93
N TRP A 50 6.06 2.35 -7.71
CA TRP A 50 6.38 3.36 -6.70
C TRP A 50 7.86 3.35 -6.33
N ARG A 51 8.46 2.16 -6.19
CA ARG A 51 9.88 2.01 -5.83
C ARG A 51 10.81 2.55 -6.92
N ALA A 52 10.44 2.40 -8.20
CA ALA A 52 11.16 2.98 -9.32
C ALA A 52 11.12 4.52 -9.28
N GLU A 53 9.95 5.11 -9.06
CA GLU A 53 9.82 6.57 -8.92
C GLU A 53 10.61 7.11 -7.73
N TRP A 54 10.58 6.40 -6.60
CA TRP A 54 11.34 6.76 -5.40
C TRP A 54 12.85 6.71 -5.65
N ALA A 55 13.35 5.68 -6.33
CA ALA A 55 14.77 5.54 -6.65
C ALA A 55 15.26 6.68 -7.56
N GLU A 56 14.47 7.05 -8.57
CA GLU A 56 14.78 8.19 -9.45
C GLU A 56 14.77 9.52 -8.70
N ALA A 57 13.82 9.71 -7.78
CA ALA A 57 13.79 10.90 -6.93
C ALA A 57 15.03 11.00 -6.03
N GLN A 58 15.48 9.88 -5.46
CA GLN A 58 16.68 9.82 -4.62
C GLN A 58 17.95 10.09 -5.42
N LYS A 59 18.06 9.56 -6.64
CA LYS A 59 19.20 9.83 -7.52
C LYS A 59 19.31 11.31 -7.87
N ARG A 60 18.18 11.94 -8.24
CA ARG A 60 18.11 13.40 -8.50
C ARG A 60 18.46 14.23 -7.26
N ALA A 61 18.06 13.78 -6.07
CA ALA A 61 18.40 14.44 -4.82
C ALA A 61 19.91 14.34 -4.49
N ALA A 62 20.54 13.19 -4.79
CA ALA A 62 21.97 13.00 -4.64
C ALA A 62 22.78 13.86 -5.63
N ASP A 63 22.37 13.92 -6.89
CA ASP A 63 23.03 14.73 -7.93
C ASP A 63 22.97 16.24 -7.59
N LYS A 64 21.85 16.72 -7.05
CA LYS A 64 21.73 18.11 -6.55
C LYS A 64 22.65 18.40 -5.37
N LYS A 65 23.01 17.39 -4.57
CA LYS A 65 23.82 17.55 -3.36
C LYS A 65 25.33 17.54 -3.64
N GLY A 66 25.76 16.95 -4.76
CA GLY A 66 27.16 16.91 -5.21
C GLY A 66 27.60 18.11 -6.08
N SER A 67 26.68 19.01 -6.43
CA SER A 67 26.94 20.17 -7.29
C SER A 67 27.03 21.50 -6.51
N ASN A 68 27.18 21.45 -5.19
CA ASN A 68 27.35 22.60 -4.29
C ASN A 68 28.58 22.40 -3.40
#